data_AF-A0A944ZXL8-F1
#
_entry.id   AF-A0A944ZXL8-F1
#
_cell.length_a   1.000
_cell.length_b   1.000
_cell.length_c   1.000
_cell.angle_alpha   90.00
_cell.angle_beta   90.00
_cell.angle_gamma   90.00
#
_symmetry.space_group_name_H-M   'P 1'
#
loop_
_entity.id
_entity.type
_entity.pdbx_description
1 polymer ?
#
loop_
_entity_poly.entity_id
_entity_poly.type
_entity_poly.pdbx_seq_one_letter_code
_entity_poly.pdbx_strand_id
1 'polypeptide(L)'
;MNPVCQECETQVNTVPTIIEYQGEEIFLFDPVVCEPCLHKLCERYSTQCANCGGCIPPYSQVGVLKGNEGRTQVVHMTTSCTTVGSAFYGYWGKGQLRNFIQIEACS
;
A
#
# COMPACT_ATOMS: atom_id res chain seq x y z
N MET A 1 21.73 -13.71 9.67
CA MET A 1 21.88 -13.37 8.23
C MET A 1 21.62 -11.88 8.10
N ASN A 2 22.44 -11.14 7.37
CA ASN A 2 22.14 -9.73 7.11
C ASN A 2 20.97 -9.66 6.13
N PRO A 3 19.94 -8.83 6.39
CA PRO A 3 18.84 -8.67 5.44
C PRO A 3 19.37 -8.16 4.10
N VAL A 4 18.88 -8.71 3.00
CA VAL A 4 19.22 -8.29 1.63
C VAL A 4 17.99 -7.71 0.95
N CYS A 5 18.19 -6.67 0.15
CA CYS A 5 17.11 -6.06 -0.60
C CYS A 5 16.58 -7.04 -1.65
N GLN A 6 15.26 -7.26 -1.66
CA GLN A 6 14.62 -8.15 -2.62
C GLN A 6 14.59 -7.61 -4.06
N GLU A 7 14.90 -6.33 -4.29
CA GLU A 7 14.93 -5.74 -5.63
C GLU A 7 16.33 -5.69 -6.26
N CYS A 8 17.39 -5.51 -5.46
CA CYS A 8 18.75 -5.29 -5.97
C CYS A 8 19.84 -6.11 -5.26
N GLU A 9 19.45 -7.00 -4.33
CA GLU A 9 20.34 -7.92 -3.60
C GLU A 9 21.40 -7.25 -2.71
N THR A 10 21.39 -5.92 -2.63
CA THR A 10 22.30 -5.16 -1.76
C THR A 10 21.93 -5.36 -0.29
N GLN A 11 22.93 -5.39 0.58
CA GLN A 11 22.71 -5.50 2.02
C GLN A 11 21.89 -4.32 2.56
N VAL A 12 20.87 -4.63 3.36
CA VAL A 12 20.05 -3.66 4.09
C VAL A 12 20.52 -3.63 5.54
N ASN A 13 20.82 -2.44 6.04
CA ASN A 13 21.38 -2.28 7.39
C ASN A 13 20.30 -2.28 8.48
N THR A 14 19.09 -1.84 8.16
CA THR A 14 17.98 -1.66 9.12
C THR A 14 16.64 -2.06 8.51
N VAL A 15 15.80 -2.70 9.32
CA VAL A 15 14.39 -2.95 9.03
C VAL A 15 13.53 -2.37 10.18
N PRO A 16 12.39 -1.71 9.89
CA PRO A 16 11.83 -1.42 8.57
C PRO A 16 12.74 -0.47 7.77
N THR A 17 12.57 -0.46 6.45
CA THR A 17 13.10 0.64 5.64
C THR A 17 12.14 1.81 5.74
N ILE A 18 12.69 2.97 6.05
CA ILE A 18 11.94 4.21 6.30
C ILE A 18 12.31 5.20 5.20
N ILE A 19 11.31 5.76 4.53
CA ILE A 19 11.48 6.85 3.55
C ILE A 19 10.43 7.93 3.76
N GLU A 20 10.71 9.13 3.27
CA GLU A 20 9.69 10.15 3.04
C GLU A 20 9.34 10.18 1.55
N TYR A 21 8.06 10.09 1.20
CA TYR A 21 7.59 10.15 -0.17
C TYR A 21 6.31 10.98 -0.27
N GLN A 22 6.34 12.02 -1.10
CA GLN A 22 5.22 12.98 -1.26
C GLN A 22 4.73 13.59 0.07
N GLY A 23 5.64 13.80 1.03
CA GLY A 23 5.32 14.38 2.33
C GLY A 23 4.72 13.38 3.34
N GLU A 24 4.70 12.10 3.01
CA GLU A 24 4.28 11.02 3.90
C GLU A 24 5.51 10.16 4.30
N GLU A 25 5.59 9.79 5.58
CA GLU A 25 6.61 8.86 6.09
C GLU A 25 6.13 7.41 5.91
N ILE A 26 6.93 6.59 5.24
CA ILE A 26 6.60 5.20 4.90
C ILE A 26 7.50 4.27 5.69
N PHE A 27 6.90 3.31 6.39
CA PHE A 27 7.59 2.26 7.12
C PHE A 27 7.34 0.91 6.45
N LEU A 28 8.34 0.38 5.73
CA LEU A 28 8.24 -0.92 5.09
C LEU A 28 8.95 -2.01 5.90
N PHE A 29 8.15 -2.86 6.55
CA PHE A 29 8.64 -4.00 7.34
C PHE A 29 8.87 -5.26 6.48
N ASP A 30 7.99 -5.51 5.50
CA ASP A 30 8.08 -6.61 4.55
C ASP A 30 7.45 -6.18 3.22
N PRO A 31 8.07 -6.45 2.07
CA PRO A 31 9.38 -7.09 1.89
C PRO A 31 10.57 -6.23 2.34
N VAL A 32 11.72 -6.89 2.58
CA VAL A 32 13.00 -6.20 2.83
C VAL A 32 13.47 -5.52 1.55
N VAL A 33 13.41 -4.19 1.49
CA VAL A 33 13.80 -3.39 0.32
C VAL A 33 14.66 -2.21 0.78
N CYS A 34 15.81 -1.94 0.16
CA CYS A 34 16.62 -0.78 0.53
C CYS A 34 15.95 0.55 0.14
N GLU A 35 16.36 1.63 0.81
CA GLU A 35 15.82 2.98 0.62
C GLU A 35 15.71 3.40 -0.88
N PRO A 36 16.77 3.27 -1.71
CA PRO A 36 16.68 3.68 -3.11
C PRO A 36 15.71 2.84 -3.94
N CYS A 37 15.57 1.55 -3.62
CA CYS A 37 14.61 0.69 -4.30
C CYS A 37 13.18 1.00 -3.86
N LEU A 38 12.95 1.33 -2.58
CA LEU A 38 11.63 1.71 -2.10
C LEU A 38 11.14 2.99 -2.76
N HIS A 39 11.98 4.02 -2.91
CA HIS A 39 11.65 5.22 -3.67
C HIS A 39 11.19 4.91 -5.10
N LYS A 40 11.96 4.09 -5.84
CA LYS A 40 11.62 3.69 -7.21
C LYS A 40 10.30 2.91 -7.28
N LEU A 41 10.05 2.06 -6.29
CA LEU A 41 8.78 1.34 -6.19
C LEU A 41 7.62 2.31 -5.92
N CYS A 42 7.81 3.30 -5.04
CA CYS A 42 6.81 4.33 -4.80
C CYS A 42 6.52 5.16 -6.05
N GLU A 43 7.54 5.61 -6.78
CA GLU A 43 7.37 6.34 -8.04
C GLU A 43 6.57 5.56 -9.08
N ARG A 44 6.84 4.25 -9.19
CA ARG A 44 6.27 3.41 -10.23
C ARG A 44 4.89 2.84 -9.89
N TYR A 45 4.66 2.55 -8.61
CA TYR A 45 3.55 1.70 -8.19
C TYR A 45 2.66 2.31 -7.12
N SER A 46 2.94 3.52 -6.63
CA SER A 46 1.98 4.20 -5.77
C SER A 46 0.71 4.54 -6.55
N THR A 47 -0.41 4.57 -5.84
CA THR A 47 -1.69 5.02 -6.37
C THR A 47 -2.26 6.13 -5.50
N GLN A 48 -3.33 6.79 -5.94
CA GLN A 48 -4.03 7.79 -5.14
C GLN A 48 -5.23 7.17 -4.43
N CYS A 49 -5.43 7.56 -3.18
CA CYS A 49 -6.64 7.25 -2.44
C CYS A 49 -7.84 7.92 -3.12
N ALA A 50 -8.83 7.14 -3.51
CA ALA A 50 -10.02 7.66 -4.20
C ALA A 50 -10.87 8.62 -3.34
N ASN A 51 -10.67 8.64 -2.01
CA ASN A 51 -11.42 9.49 -1.09
C ASN A 51 -10.70 10.81 -0.75
N CYS A 52 -9.43 10.76 -0.34
CA CYS A 52 -8.69 11.96 0.10
C CYS A 52 -7.67 12.47 -0.93
N GLY A 53 -7.40 11.72 -1.99
CA GLY A 53 -6.37 12.03 -2.99
C GLY A 53 -4.92 11.79 -2.52
N GLY A 54 -4.70 11.43 -1.26
CA GLY A 54 -3.37 11.15 -0.70
C GLY A 54 -2.70 9.91 -1.31
N CYS A 55 -1.40 9.78 -1.10
CA CYS A 55 -0.60 8.72 -1.72
C CYS A 55 -0.84 7.39 -1.00
N ILE A 56 -1.04 6.32 -1.76
CA ILE A 56 -1.05 4.95 -1.27
C ILE A 56 0.22 4.28 -1.81
N PRO A 57 1.24 4.07 -0.97
CA PRO A 57 2.48 3.44 -1.42
C PRO A 57 2.28 1.96 -1.72
N PRO A 58 3.17 1.33 -2.52
CA PRO A 58 3.19 -0.11 -2.67
C PRO A 58 3.34 -0.80 -1.31
N TYR A 59 2.84 -2.02 -1.24
CA TYR A 59 2.81 -2.88 -0.06
C TYR A 59 1.91 -2.38 1.08
N SER A 60 0.94 -1.52 0.77
CA SER A 60 -0.05 -1.02 1.75
C SER A 60 -1.25 -1.95 1.87
N GLN A 61 -1.79 -2.05 3.08
CA GLN A 61 -3.16 -2.52 3.28
C GLN A 61 -4.12 -1.42 2.85
N VAL A 62 -5.16 -1.79 2.10
CA VAL A 62 -6.08 -0.85 1.49
C VAL A 62 -7.52 -1.28 1.66
N GLY A 63 -8.40 -0.29 1.82
CA GLY A 63 -9.83 -0.47 1.63
C GLY A 63 -10.14 -0.48 0.14
N VAL A 64 -11.17 -1.23 -0.25
CA VAL A 64 -11.61 -1.28 -1.65
C VAL A 64 -13.09 -0.96 -1.74
N LEU A 65 -13.40 0.03 -2.56
CA LEU A 65 -14.76 0.47 -2.85
C LEU A 65 -15.17 -0.04 -4.23
N LYS A 66 -16.45 -0.39 -4.39
CA LYS A 66 -17.05 -0.58 -5.72
C LYS A 66 -17.32 0.81 -6.29
N GLY A 67 -16.53 1.21 -7.27
CA GLY A 67 -16.76 2.44 -8.02
C GLY A 67 -17.92 2.29 -9.00
N ASN A 68 -18.29 3.41 -9.62
CA ASN A 68 -19.25 3.41 -10.73
C ASN A 68 -18.69 2.59 -11.90
N GLU A 69 -19.58 1.98 -12.68
CA GLU A 69 -19.23 1.14 -13.85
C GLU A 69 -18.48 -0.16 -13.53
N GLY A 70 -18.51 -0.63 -12.27
CA GLY A 70 -17.94 -1.92 -11.88
C GLY A 70 -16.42 -1.92 -11.71
N ARG A 71 -15.77 -0.75 -11.76
CA ARG A 71 -14.34 -0.60 -11.47
C ARG A 71 -14.10 -0.48 -9.97
N THR A 72 -13.14 -1.23 -9.45
CA THR A 72 -12.72 -1.11 -8.05
C THR A 72 -11.88 0.14 -7.84
N GLN A 73 -12.12 0.83 -6.73
CA GLN A 73 -11.36 1.99 -6.29
C GLN A 73 -10.65 1.65 -4.98
N VAL A 74 -9.43 2.16 -4.82
CA VAL A 74 -8.56 1.88 -3.67
C VAL A 74 -8.55 3.10 -2.75
N VAL A 75 -8.68 2.88 -1.44
CA VAL A 75 -8.65 3.93 -0.42
C VAL A 75 -7.74 3.55 0.74
N HIS A 76 -7.25 4.55 1.49
CA HIS A 76 -6.51 4.30 2.73
C HIS A 76 -7.36 3.57 3.76
N MET A 77 -6.72 2.74 4.57
CA MET A 77 -7.30 2.02 5.71
C MET A 77 -7.46 2.92 6.95
N THR A 78 -8.14 4.05 6.81
CA THR A 78 -8.40 4.97 7.93
C THR A 78 -9.90 5.20 8.08
N THR A 79 -10.38 5.45 9.30
CA THR A 79 -11.80 5.74 9.56
C THR A 79 -12.38 6.87 8.71
N SER A 80 -11.52 7.80 8.25
CA SER A 80 -11.90 8.90 7.36
C SER A 80 -11.99 8.50 5.88
N CYS A 81 -11.26 7.47 5.44
CA CYS A 81 -11.23 7.03 4.04
C CYS A 81 -12.03 5.74 3.79
N THR A 82 -12.15 4.87 4.79
CA THR A 82 -13.06 3.73 4.82
C THR A 82 -14.34 4.17 5.56
N THR A 83 -15.23 4.90 4.91
CA THR A 83 -16.56 5.17 5.46
C THR A 83 -17.24 3.86 5.85
N VAL A 84 -17.49 3.65 7.15
CA VAL A 84 -18.36 2.68 7.88
C VAL A 84 -18.63 1.28 7.30
N GLY A 85 -17.89 0.82 6.29
CA GLY A 85 -18.23 -0.38 5.55
C GLY A 85 -17.56 -0.42 4.19
N SER A 86 -16.23 -0.24 4.12
CA SER A 86 -15.51 -0.84 3.00
C SER A 86 -15.80 -2.34 3.06
N ALA A 87 -16.72 -2.79 2.19
CA ALA A 87 -17.15 -4.18 2.12
C ALA A 87 -15.99 -5.12 1.74
N PHE A 88 -14.86 -4.56 1.32
CA PHE A 88 -13.70 -5.30 0.87
C PHE A 88 -12.39 -4.68 1.36
N TYR A 89 -11.45 -5.57 1.69
CA TYR A 89 -10.06 -5.24 1.99
C TYR A 89 -9.16 -5.90 0.97
N GLY A 90 -7.99 -5.29 0.75
CA GLY A 90 -6.96 -5.88 -0.09
C GLY A 90 -5.58 -5.33 0.22
N TYR A 91 -4.62 -5.82 -0.55
CA TYR A 91 -3.22 -5.46 -0.45
C TYR A 91 -2.75 -4.86 -1.76
N TRP A 92 -2.19 -3.65 -1.71
CA TRP A 92 -1.68 -2.96 -2.89
C TRP A 92 -0.24 -3.37 -3.17
N GLY A 93 -0.03 -4.46 -3.92
CA GLY A 93 1.31 -5.00 -4.21
C GLY A 93 1.81 -4.64 -5.60
N LYS A 94 2.87 -3.81 -5.68
CA LYS A 94 3.51 -3.36 -6.95
C LYS A 94 2.51 -3.00 -8.06
N GLY A 95 1.53 -2.13 -7.75
CA GLY A 95 0.56 -1.62 -8.73
C GLY A 95 -0.63 -2.53 -9.00
N GLN A 96 -0.78 -3.62 -8.24
CA GLN A 96 -1.90 -4.54 -8.35
C GLN A 96 -2.59 -4.72 -6.99
N LEU A 97 -3.92 -4.70 -7.01
CA LEU A 97 -4.71 -5.10 -5.86
C LEU A 97 -4.71 -6.63 -5.72
N ARG A 98 -4.32 -7.12 -4.56
CA ARG A 98 -4.22 -8.54 -4.21
C ARG A 98 -5.01 -8.85 -2.95
N ASN A 99 -5.22 -10.14 -2.67
CA ASN A 99 -5.87 -10.64 -1.44
C ASN A 99 -7.21 -9.93 -1.15
N PHE A 100 -8.02 -9.83 -2.20
CA PHE A 100 -9.32 -9.17 -2.14
C PHE A 100 -10.30 -10.03 -1.34
N ILE A 101 -10.65 -9.57 -0.14
CA ILE A 101 -11.53 -10.29 0.79
C ILE A 101 -12.75 -9.43 1.05
N GLN A 102 -13.94 -10.01 0.88
CA GLN A 102 -15.19 -9.40 1.33
C GLN A 102 -15.33 -9.63 2.84
N ILE A 103 -15.56 -8.58 3.61
CA ILE A 103 -15.98 -8.72 5.01
C ILE A 103 -17.47 -8.42 5.05
N GLU A 104 -18.24 -9.41 5.50
CA GLU A 104 -19.69 -9.32 5.61
C GLU A 104 -20.09 -8.04 6.35
N ALA A 105 -21.03 -7.30 5.78
CA ALA A 105 -21.72 -6.25 6.50
C ALA A 105 -22.40 -6.91 7.70
N CYS A 106 -22.11 -6.46 8.92
CA CYS A 106 -22.83 -6.91 10.10
C CYS A 106 -24.34 -6.78 9.84
N SER A 107 -25.03 -7.91 9.90
CA SER A 107 -26.50 -8.02 9.90
C SER A 107 -27.09 -7.51 11.20
#